data_AF-A0A0F9P349-F1
#
_entry.id   AF-A0A0F9P349-F1
#
_cell.length_a   1.000
_cell.length_b   1.000
_cell.length_c   1.000
_cell.angle_alpha   90.00
_cell.angle_beta   90.00
_cell.angle_gamma   90.00
#
_symmetry.space_group_name_H-M   'P 1'
#
loop_
_entity.id
_entity.type
_entity.pdbx_description
1 polymer ?
#
loop_
_entity_poly.entity_id
_entity_poly.type
_entity_poly.pdbx_seq_one_letter_code
_entity_poly.pdbx_strand_id
1 'polypeptide(L)'
;MRYLPISDIYITDTRRYIKSVISRKSFLCFDTETYKGACKLICDSTGRSLLNPTFLQSIKFLWYKANNSLYRSFYNLDFDISAILKLHNDIDMIDKLIHGIDVVYKGFKLSYIRPKMFKISRGHSTVFFTDLFNMYLMGLNKASETFLNDKKLDIINAKKLNKSLAYWQEHESDIIKYCIKDAKLTANLGNLLIKEVKNVNLQLPRFMTSSASLSKQYFRYNCYIPSLEKIPLRILDIAFQTYYGGRFEVLKRGYFDKLFYYDINSAYPETISELPSLKYGHWKYSNEINPNECVGFYKVVLHIPEQYISPLAIKPKKYIVVFPSGHFGKWITWYEADLMRDYIVRVVRGYEYVPNKKEYYPFKKHILGLYKDKQNYKDINDTWYHIVKIAMNALGGCFIERHEKADGLTYSGVLFNPIWATIMTAKTRWKLLRDVDKRDWKYIVGFHTDSILSEKALNLKCNDKIGNWKLEKEGSGVILMTGVYQIGEIVKRRGFKAEKIDWIKLLERNKNRDYIPMPQLHVNKIAEILKRFKNLDDLNKFIRFWKKLDINSDKKRNWNRNFSNCNDVLNSKIGSKTLNLSFFDMRNLEQK
;
A
#
# COMPACT_ATOMS: atom_id res chain seq x y z
N MET A 1 9.36 -0.43 10.85
CA MET A 1 8.45 -0.50 12.02
C MET A 1 9.08 -1.40 13.08
N ARG A 2 9.67 -0.78 14.11
CA ARG A 2 9.99 -1.43 15.37
C ARG A 2 8.68 -2.03 15.93
N TYR A 3 8.79 -3.14 16.65
CA TYR A 3 7.64 -3.67 17.37
C TYR A 3 7.26 -2.63 18.43
N LEU A 4 6.07 -2.04 18.32
CA LEU A 4 5.47 -1.17 19.33
C LEU A 4 4.40 -2.03 20.02
N PRO A 5 4.48 -2.26 21.35
CA PRO A 5 3.41 -2.95 22.05
C PRO A 5 2.11 -2.15 21.90
N ILE A 6 0.96 -2.83 21.97
CA ILE A 6 -0.33 -2.14 21.78
C ILE A 6 -0.60 -1.08 22.86
N SER A 7 0.03 -1.22 24.03
CA SER A 7 0.00 -0.22 25.12
C SER A 7 0.54 1.14 24.70
N ASP A 8 1.43 1.17 23.70
CA ASP A 8 2.07 2.40 23.22
C ASP A 8 1.28 3.04 22.06
N ILE A 9 0.11 2.47 21.73
CA ILE A 9 -0.80 2.99 20.72
C ILE A 9 -2.03 3.54 21.41
N TYR A 10 -2.27 4.84 21.23
CA TYR A 10 -3.53 5.44 21.63
C TYR A 10 -4.64 4.96 20.70
N ILE A 11 -5.48 4.04 21.21
CA ILE A 11 -6.63 3.50 20.46
C ILE A 11 -7.70 4.59 20.41
N THR A 12 -7.96 5.10 19.21
CA THR A 12 -8.97 6.13 18.98
C THR A 12 -10.36 5.55 19.16
N ASP A 13 -11.03 5.93 20.25
CA ASP A 13 -12.40 5.55 20.52
C ASP A 13 -13.40 6.52 19.85
N THR A 14 -13.42 6.48 18.51
CA THR A 14 -14.35 7.29 17.72
C THR A 14 -15.45 6.41 17.15
N ARG A 15 -16.65 6.97 17.04
CA ARG A 15 -17.82 6.29 16.46
C ARG A 15 -17.46 5.68 15.10
N ARG A 16 -17.46 4.35 15.03
CA ARG A 16 -17.07 3.60 13.82
C ARG A 16 -18.18 3.55 12.78
N TYR A 17 -19.40 3.92 13.14
CA TYR A 17 -20.55 4.05 12.25
C TYR A 17 -20.93 5.53 12.07
N ILE A 18 -21.30 5.92 10.85
CA ILE A 18 -21.74 7.28 10.51
C ILE A 18 -23.01 7.25 9.66
N LYS A 19 -23.90 8.23 9.85
CA LYS A 19 -25.08 8.45 8.97
C LYS A 19 -24.94 9.66 8.05
N SER A 20 -23.84 10.41 8.15
CA SER A 20 -23.63 11.61 7.35
C SER A 20 -23.06 11.28 5.98
N VAL A 21 -23.69 11.80 4.93
CA VAL A 21 -23.17 11.83 3.56
C VAL A 21 -22.62 13.24 3.28
N ILE A 22 -21.53 13.31 2.53
CA ILE A 22 -20.86 14.57 2.22
C ILE A 22 -21.26 15.04 0.82
N SER A 23 -21.80 16.25 0.75
CA SER A 23 -22.30 16.87 -0.49
C SER A 23 -21.30 17.86 -1.07
N ARG A 24 -20.16 17.35 -1.57
CA ARG A 24 -19.27 18.15 -2.42
C ARG A 24 -19.58 17.88 -3.89
N LYS A 25 -19.76 18.95 -4.66
CA LYS A 25 -20.23 18.87 -6.06
C LYS A 25 -19.09 18.83 -7.08
N SER A 26 -17.95 19.45 -6.79
CA SER A 26 -16.85 19.59 -7.74
C SER A 26 -15.49 19.82 -7.07
N PHE A 27 -14.45 19.85 -7.90
CA PHE A 27 -13.07 20.16 -7.54
C PHE A 27 -12.66 21.58 -7.99
N LEU A 28 -11.89 22.25 -7.13
CA LEU A 28 -11.01 23.37 -7.46
C LEU A 28 -9.57 22.87 -7.37
N CYS A 29 -8.91 22.70 -8.52
CA CYS A 29 -7.57 22.12 -8.56
C CYS A 29 -6.50 23.16 -8.87
N PHE A 30 -5.28 22.84 -8.48
CA PHE A 30 -4.12 23.73 -8.54
C PHE A 30 -2.95 23.02 -9.20
N ASP A 31 -2.06 23.81 -9.77
CA ASP A 31 -0.82 23.34 -10.37
C ASP A 31 0.26 24.43 -10.20
N THR A 32 1.52 24.03 -10.24
CA THR A 32 2.67 24.95 -10.16
C THR A 32 3.70 24.66 -11.23
N GLU A 33 4.33 25.71 -11.72
CA GLU A 33 5.54 25.61 -12.52
C GLU A 33 6.75 26.19 -11.79
N THR A 34 7.90 25.56 -11.98
CA THR A 34 9.07 25.75 -11.11
C THR A 34 10.30 26.22 -11.87
N TYR A 35 11.08 27.11 -11.23
CA TYR A 35 12.43 27.49 -11.66
C TYR A 35 13.41 27.24 -10.53
N LYS A 36 14.49 26.49 -10.80
CA LYS A 36 15.44 26.00 -9.79
C LYS A 36 14.74 25.33 -8.59
N GLY A 37 13.60 24.67 -8.83
CA GLY A 37 12.80 23.97 -7.84
C GLY A 37 11.89 24.82 -6.97
N ALA A 38 11.93 26.16 -7.08
CA ALA A 38 11.01 27.06 -6.39
C ALA A 38 9.80 27.36 -7.28
N CYS A 39 8.64 27.58 -6.66
CA CYS A 39 7.40 27.94 -7.35
C CYS A 39 7.57 29.29 -8.07
N LYS A 40 7.60 29.29 -9.40
CA LYS A 40 7.66 30.50 -10.22
C LYS A 40 6.28 30.91 -10.75
N LEU A 41 5.37 29.95 -10.92
CA LEU A 41 3.99 30.17 -11.30
C LEU A 41 3.10 29.26 -10.45
N ILE A 42 1.99 29.80 -9.96
CA ILE A 42 0.90 29.03 -9.37
C ILE A 42 -0.39 29.38 -10.10
N CYS A 43 -1.23 28.39 -10.39
CA CYS A 43 -2.54 28.63 -10.98
C CYS A 43 -3.63 27.73 -10.39
N ASP A 44 -4.87 28.00 -10.79
CA ASP A 44 -5.99 27.11 -10.50
C ASP A 44 -6.85 26.81 -11.74
N SER A 45 -7.75 25.84 -11.58
CA SER A 45 -8.64 25.36 -12.62
C SER A 45 -9.69 26.39 -13.09
N THR A 46 -9.82 27.53 -12.41
CA THR A 46 -10.68 28.65 -12.84
C THR A 46 -9.95 29.63 -13.76
N GLY A 47 -8.65 29.44 -13.97
CA GLY A 47 -7.81 30.30 -14.81
C GLY A 47 -7.09 31.41 -14.06
N ARG A 48 -7.22 31.49 -12.72
CA ARG A 48 -6.42 32.44 -11.94
C ARG A 48 -4.97 31.96 -11.91
N SER A 49 -4.04 32.89 -11.99
CA SER A 49 -2.61 32.60 -11.88
C SER A 49 -1.86 33.73 -11.18
N LEU A 50 -0.71 33.40 -10.58
CA LEU A 50 0.29 34.37 -10.13
C LEU A 50 1.68 33.94 -10.58
N LEU A 51 2.37 34.84 -11.26
CA LEU A 51 3.76 34.71 -11.62
C LEU A 51 4.66 35.36 -10.56
N ASN A 52 5.80 34.72 -10.29
CA ASN A 52 6.78 35.09 -9.27
C ASN A 52 6.15 35.36 -7.88
N PRO A 53 5.28 34.47 -7.35
CA PRO A 53 4.62 34.73 -6.08
C PRO A 53 5.62 34.67 -4.91
N THR A 54 5.42 35.53 -3.91
CA THR A 54 5.99 35.33 -2.57
C THR A 54 5.28 34.18 -1.86
N PHE A 55 5.90 33.61 -0.82
CA PHE A 55 5.26 32.56 -0.02
C PHE A 55 3.89 32.98 0.53
N LEU A 56 3.75 34.22 1.04
CA LEU A 56 2.48 34.73 1.55
C LEU A 56 1.42 34.87 0.44
N GLN A 57 1.82 35.31 -0.76
CA GLN A 57 0.91 35.38 -1.91
C GLN A 57 0.42 33.99 -2.30
N SER A 58 1.29 32.97 -2.30
CA SER A 58 0.89 31.58 -2.56
C SER A 58 -0.11 31.06 -1.52
N ILE A 59 0.11 31.31 -0.23
CA ILE A 59 -0.85 30.92 0.82
C ILE A 59 -2.20 31.63 0.65
N LYS A 60 -2.20 32.94 0.37
CA LYS A 60 -3.43 33.70 0.09
C LYS A 60 -4.15 33.20 -1.16
N PHE A 61 -3.40 32.82 -2.20
CA PHE A 61 -3.95 32.28 -3.44
C PHE A 61 -4.70 30.95 -3.20
N LEU A 62 -4.08 30.05 -2.44
CA LEU A 62 -4.66 28.77 -2.03
C LEU A 62 -5.88 28.95 -1.12
N TRP A 63 -5.87 29.98 -0.27
CA TRP A 63 -6.96 30.33 0.63
C TRP A 63 -8.23 30.87 -0.07
N TYR A 64 -8.15 31.19 -1.37
CA TYR A 64 -9.30 31.72 -2.12
C TYR A 64 -10.56 30.87 -1.99
N LYS A 65 -11.72 31.51 -1.76
CA LYS A 65 -13.03 30.85 -1.58
C LYS A 65 -13.01 29.77 -0.47
N ALA A 66 -12.31 30.01 0.63
CA ALA A 66 -12.15 29.04 1.73
C ALA A 66 -13.48 28.51 2.31
N ASN A 67 -14.57 29.28 2.19
CA ASN A 67 -15.89 28.91 2.70
C ASN A 67 -16.71 28.06 1.70
N ASN A 68 -16.22 27.82 0.48
CA ASN A 68 -16.93 27.00 -0.50
C ASN A 68 -16.78 25.51 -0.22
N SER A 69 -17.89 24.75 -0.40
CA SER A 69 -17.92 23.29 -0.28
C SER A 69 -17.34 22.58 -1.52
N LEU A 70 -16.07 22.86 -1.84
CA LEU A 70 -15.33 22.25 -2.96
C LEU A 70 -14.26 21.29 -2.44
N TYR A 71 -14.01 20.21 -3.18
CA TYR A 71 -12.73 19.52 -3.00
C TYR A 71 -11.61 20.38 -3.56
N ARG A 72 -10.43 20.31 -2.95
CA ARG A 72 -9.23 20.99 -3.46
C ARG A 72 -8.12 19.98 -3.61
N SER A 73 -7.43 20.02 -4.74
CA SER A 73 -6.39 19.04 -5.00
C SER A 73 -5.31 19.56 -5.94
N PHE A 74 -4.17 18.90 -5.83
CA PHE A 74 -3.08 18.94 -6.80
C PHE A 74 -2.93 17.54 -7.40
N TYR A 75 -2.19 17.44 -8.49
CA TYR A 75 -1.80 16.15 -9.06
C TYR A 75 -0.31 15.90 -8.76
N ASN A 76 -0.01 15.12 -7.71
CA ASN A 76 1.31 15.01 -7.06
C ASN A 76 1.64 16.18 -6.10
N LEU A 77 0.71 16.44 -5.17
CA LEU A 77 0.75 17.50 -4.14
C LEU A 77 2.12 17.78 -3.50
N ASP A 78 2.92 16.76 -3.21
CA ASP A 78 4.23 16.90 -2.56
C ASP A 78 5.18 17.77 -3.39
N PHE A 79 5.10 17.70 -4.72
CA PHE A 79 5.94 18.51 -5.60
C PHE A 79 5.57 19.99 -5.49
N ASP A 80 4.29 20.33 -5.66
CA ASP A 80 3.79 21.70 -5.68
C ASP A 80 3.94 22.40 -4.32
N ILE A 81 3.52 21.72 -3.24
CA ILE A 81 3.62 22.28 -1.89
C ILE A 81 5.10 22.47 -1.51
N SER A 82 5.99 21.55 -1.88
CA SER A 82 7.42 21.74 -1.65
C SER A 82 8.00 22.93 -2.43
N ALA A 83 7.55 23.14 -3.68
CA ALA A 83 7.97 24.29 -4.48
C ALA A 83 7.51 25.62 -3.85
N ILE A 84 6.30 25.66 -3.29
CA ILE A 84 5.76 26.82 -2.58
C ILE A 84 6.53 27.05 -1.27
N LEU A 85 6.78 26.00 -0.48
CA LEU A 85 7.53 26.10 0.77
C LEU A 85 8.95 26.64 0.55
N LYS A 86 9.60 26.26 -0.56
CA LYS A 86 10.92 26.78 -0.92
C LYS A 86 10.97 28.30 -1.06
N LEU A 87 9.86 28.96 -1.42
CA LEU A 87 9.80 30.43 -1.49
C LEU A 87 9.98 31.10 -0.13
N HIS A 88 9.68 30.40 0.96
CA HIS A 88 9.90 30.93 2.30
C HIS A 88 11.37 30.79 2.73
N ASN A 89 12.01 29.69 2.32
CA ASN A 89 13.40 29.35 2.64
C ASN A 89 13.72 29.27 4.16
N ASP A 90 12.72 29.10 5.01
CA ASP A 90 12.88 28.83 6.44
C ASP A 90 12.93 27.31 6.68
N ILE A 91 14.14 26.79 6.87
CA ILE A 91 14.38 25.35 7.01
C ILE A 91 13.71 24.79 8.25
N ASP A 92 13.73 25.51 9.38
CA ASP A 92 13.16 25.03 10.64
C ASP A 92 11.64 24.97 10.57
N MET A 93 11.01 25.99 9.97
CA MET A 93 9.57 26.00 9.73
C MET A 93 9.15 24.82 8.84
N ILE A 94 9.91 24.61 7.76
CA ILE A 94 9.62 23.56 6.78
C ILE A 94 9.82 22.18 7.42
N ASP A 95 10.91 21.98 8.16
CA ASP A 95 11.20 20.72 8.84
C ASP A 95 10.09 20.35 9.81
N LYS A 96 9.63 21.32 10.62
CA LYS A 96 8.46 21.16 11.48
C LYS A 96 7.23 20.70 10.69
N LEU A 97 6.89 21.40 9.61
CA LEU A 97 5.71 21.05 8.80
C LEU A 97 5.80 19.65 8.19
N ILE A 98 6.94 19.27 7.60
CA ILE A 98 7.07 17.96 6.94
C ILE A 98 7.05 16.78 7.93
N HIS A 99 7.34 17.04 9.20
CA HIS A 99 7.20 16.12 10.32
C HIS A 99 5.82 16.19 10.99
N GLY A 100 4.88 16.95 10.43
CA GLY A 100 3.49 17.02 10.89
C GLY A 100 3.26 17.98 12.06
N ILE A 101 4.22 18.84 12.38
CA ILE A 101 4.04 19.93 13.36
C ILE A 101 3.29 21.07 12.69
N ASP A 102 2.22 21.54 13.33
CA ASP A 102 1.48 22.71 12.88
C ASP A 102 2.31 23.98 13.06
N VAL A 103 2.31 24.87 12.06
CA VAL A 103 3.02 26.15 12.09
C VAL A 103 2.04 27.30 11.90
N VAL A 104 2.21 28.38 12.66
CA VAL A 104 1.49 29.64 12.44
C VAL A 104 2.36 30.62 11.66
N TYR A 105 1.87 31.08 10.51
CA TYR A 105 2.53 32.04 9.64
C TYR A 105 1.56 33.16 9.25
N LYS A 106 1.85 34.40 9.69
CA LYS A 106 1.07 35.62 9.36
C LYS A 106 -0.45 35.44 9.51
N GLY A 107 -0.89 34.81 10.62
CA GLY A 107 -2.30 34.56 10.93
C GLY A 107 -2.91 33.31 10.27
N PHE A 108 -2.15 32.57 9.47
CA PHE A 108 -2.54 31.27 8.94
C PHE A 108 -1.89 30.15 9.73
N LYS A 109 -2.67 29.14 10.11
CA LYS A 109 -2.16 27.88 10.66
C LYS A 109 -2.01 26.86 9.53
N LEU A 110 -0.79 26.40 9.30
CA LEU A 110 -0.42 25.44 8.27
C LEU A 110 -0.20 24.07 8.93
N SER A 111 -0.72 23.01 8.31
CA SER A 111 -0.44 21.62 8.71
C SER A 111 -0.10 20.80 7.47
N TYR A 112 0.84 19.86 7.59
CA TYR A 112 1.19 18.99 6.47
C TYR A 112 1.31 17.52 6.86
N ILE A 113 0.34 16.71 6.42
CA ILE A 113 0.45 15.23 6.48
C ILE A 113 1.10 14.77 5.19
N ARG A 114 2.43 14.90 5.12
CA ARG A 114 3.19 14.62 3.90
C ARG A 114 3.16 13.13 3.51
N PRO A 115 3.02 12.78 2.22
CA PRO A 115 2.71 13.64 1.05
C PRO A 115 1.21 13.77 0.76
N LYS A 116 0.33 13.36 1.68
CA LYS A 116 -1.09 13.08 1.40
C LYS A 116 -2.01 14.29 1.44
N MET A 117 -1.77 15.23 2.36
CA MET A 117 -2.71 16.31 2.62
C MET A 117 -2.04 17.54 3.23
N PHE A 118 -2.27 18.71 2.63
CA PHE A 118 -1.89 20.01 3.18
C PHE A 118 -3.14 20.74 3.70
N LYS A 119 -3.01 21.43 4.83
CA LYS A 119 -4.12 22.13 5.49
C LYS A 119 -3.73 23.58 5.73
N ILE A 120 -4.66 24.49 5.44
CA ILE A 120 -4.57 25.89 5.83
C ILE A 120 -5.79 26.19 6.68
N SER A 121 -5.60 26.86 7.82
CA SER A 121 -6.67 27.33 8.70
C SER A 121 -6.46 28.80 9.03
N ARG A 122 -7.55 29.57 9.12
CA ARG A 122 -7.55 30.96 9.60
C ARG A 122 -8.92 31.26 10.21
N GLY A 123 -8.93 31.70 11.47
CA GLY A 123 -10.17 31.82 12.25
C GLY A 123 -10.91 30.47 12.31
N HIS A 124 -12.22 30.50 12.03
CA HIS A 124 -13.08 29.31 12.02
C HIS A 124 -13.07 28.54 10.69
N SER A 125 -12.45 29.09 9.66
CA SER A 125 -12.40 28.45 8.35
C SER A 125 -11.18 27.54 8.23
N THR A 126 -11.31 26.44 7.48
CA THR A 126 -10.20 25.54 7.18
C THR A 126 -10.37 24.94 5.79
N VAL A 127 -9.31 24.95 4.99
CA VAL A 127 -9.25 24.30 3.69
C VAL A 127 -8.24 23.15 3.70
N PHE A 128 -8.56 22.11 2.94
CA PHE A 128 -7.75 20.90 2.83
C PHE A 128 -7.42 20.67 1.36
N PHE A 129 -6.16 20.39 1.07
CA PHE A 129 -5.65 20.04 -0.26
C PHE A 129 -5.21 18.58 -0.23
N THR A 130 -5.76 17.78 -1.12
CA THR A 130 -5.42 16.36 -1.27
C THR A 130 -4.67 16.10 -2.57
N ASP A 131 -4.05 14.92 -2.67
CA ASP A 131 -3.34 14.51 -3.87
C ASP A 131 -4.18 13.55 -4.72
N LEU A 132 -4.63 14.03 -5.88
CA LEU A 132 -5.49 13.26 -6.79
C LEU A 132 -4.72 12.15 -7.52
N PHE A 133 -3.39 12.22 -7.59
CA PHE A 133 -2.56 11.14 -8.13
C PHE A 133 -2.86 9.81 -7.40
N ASN A 134 -3.14 9.84 -6.09
CA ASN A 134 -3.41 8.64 -5.31
C ASN A 134 -4.69 7.89 -5.71
N MET A 135 -5.56 8.50 -6.52
CA MET A 135 -6.77 7.87 -7.05
C MET A 135 -6.54 7.20 -8.41
N TYR A 136 -5.61 7.72 -9.22
CA TYR A 136 -5.33 7.23 -10.58
C TYR A 136 -4.04 6.42 -10.72
N LEU A 137 -3.04 6.70 -9.88
CA LEU A 137 -1.72 6.05 -9.84
C LEU A 137 -0.97 6.05 -11.18
N MET A 138 -1.16 7.09 -11.99
CA MET A 138 -0.49 7.31 -13.27
C MET A 138 -0.20 8.80 -13.48
N GLY A 139 0.58 9.19 -14.48
CA GLY A 139 0.87 10.60 -14.76
C GLY A 139 -0.36 11.35 -15.28
N LEU A 140 -0.44 12.67 -15.05
CA LEU A 140 -1.59 13.50 -15.40
C LEU A 140 -1.99 13.35 -16.87
N ASN A 141 -1.02 13.50 -17.79
CA ASN A 141 -1.30 13.38 -19.23
C ASN A 141 -1.92 12.02 -19.57
N LYS A 142 -1.33 10.93 -19.07
CA LYS A 142 -1.83 9.56 -19.31
C LYS A 142 -3.23 9.38 -18.73
N ALA A 143 -3.50 9.89 -17.53
CA ALA A 143 -4.83 9.82 -16.94
C ALA A 143 -5.85 10.62 -17.76
N SER A 144 -5.51 11.84 -18.19
CA SER A 144 -6.38 12.67 -19.02
C SER A 144 -6.68 12.01 -20.36
N GLU A 145 -5.68 11.44 -21.03
CA GLU A 145 -5.88 10.74 -22.30
C GLU A 145 -6.79 9.53 -22.12
N THR A 146 -6.56 8.76 -21.06
CA THR A 146 -7.31 7.51 -20.78
C THR A 146 -8.77 7.78 -20.39
N PHE A 147 -9.03 8.80 -19.55
CA PHE A 147 -10.34 8.96 -18.90
C PHE A 147 -11.15 10.16 -19.40
N LEU A 148 -10.52 11.16 -20.03
CA LEU A 148 -11.18 12.37 -20.51
C LEU A 148 -11.15 12.50 -22.03
N ASN A 149 -10.36 11.68 -22.73
CA ASN A 149 -10.00 11.90 -24.13
C ASN A 149 -9.46 13.33 -24.35
N ASP A 150 -8.69 13.82 -23.38
CA ASP A 150 -8.08 15.15 -23.36
C ASP A 150 -6.61 15.01 -22.96
N LYS A 151 -5.77 15.98 -23.30
CA LYS A 151 -4.32 15.88 -23.06
C LYS A 151 -3.72 17.21 -22.64
N LYS A 152 -2.51 17.15 -22.09
CA LYS A 152 -1.70 18.34 -21.83
C LYS A 152 -1.45 19.10 -23.13
N LEU A 153 -1.28 20.42 -23.03
CA LEU A 153 -0.86 21.22 -24.18
C LEU A 153 0.60 20.91 -24.51
N ASP A 154 0.90 20.71 -25.79
CA ASP A 154 2.25 20.54 -26.29
C ASP A 154 2.73 21.83 -26.97
N ILE A 155 2.76 22.91 -26.18
CA ILE A 155 3.12 24.28 -26.64
C ILE A 155 4.40 24.81 -25.99
N ILE A 156 4.96 24.06 -25.03
CA ILE A 156 6.18 24.41 -24.32
C ILE A 156 7.09 23.21 -24.08
N ASN A 157 8.37 23.46 -23.86
CA ASN A 157 9.34 22.47 -23.43
C ASN A 157 9.49 22.49 -21.91
N ALA A 158 8.71 21.67 -21.21
CA ALA A 158 8.72 21.56 -19.75
C ALA A 158 10.11 21.28 -19.14
N LYS A 159 11.03 20.65 -19.89
CA LYS A 159 12.41 20.38 -19.42
C LYS A 159 13.25 21.65 -19.25
N LYS A 160 12.88 22.74 -19.93
CA LYS A 160 13.56 24.05 -19.85
C LYS A 160 13.08 24.90 -18.67
N LEU A 161 11.86 24.68 -18.16
CA LEU A 161 11.25 25.52 -17.12
C LEU A 161 12.10 25.61 -15.85
N ASN A 162 12.69 24.49 -15.42
CA ASN A 162 13.51 24.46 -14.21
C ASN A 162 14.92 25.05 -14.38
N LYS A 163 15.33 25.42 -15.61
CA LYS A 163 16.73 25.70 -15.97
C LYS A 163 16.96 27.04 -16.66
N SER A 164 16.06 27.49 -17.52
CA SER A 164 16.28 28.67 -18.38
C SER A 164 15.32 29.80 -18.05
N LEU A 165 15.85 30.92 -17.57
CA LEU A 165 15.06 32.14 -17.34
C LEU A 165 14.67 32.82 -18.66
N ALA A 166 15.56 32.82 -19.66
CA ALA A 166 15.26 33.35 -21.00
C ALA A 166 14.04 32.64 -21.61
N TYR A 167 13.97 31.32 -21.46
CA TYR A 167 12.82 30.53 -21.92
C TYR A 167 11.50 30.95 -21.25
N TRP A 168 11.56 31.35 -19.97
CA TRP A 168 10.38 31.88 -19.28
C TRP A 168 9.94 33.23 -19.85
N GLN A 169 10.89 34.11 -20.16
CA GLN A 169 10.59 35.44 -20.72
C GLN A 169 10.01 35.32 -22.14
N GLU A 170 10.55 34.41 -22.95
CA GLU A 170 10.11 34.16 -24.33
C GLU A 170 8.72 33.51 -24.41
N HIS A 171 8.37 32.65 -23.45
CA HIS A 171 7.16 31.80 -23.52
C HIS A 171 6.18 32.02 -22.37
N GLU A 172 6.25 33.15 -21.66
CA GLU A 172 5.48 33.39 -20.42
C GLU A 172 3.98 33.07 -20.58
N SER A 173 3.35 33.61 -21.63
CA SER A 173 1.92 33.43 -21.86
C SER A 173 1.54 31.97 -22.13
N ASP A 174 2.38 31.23 -22.85
CA ASP A 174 2.14 29.82 -23.16
C ASP A 174 2.41 28.91 -21.96
N ILE A 175 3.38 29.26 -21.10
CA ILE A 175 3.61 28.57 -19.83
C ILE A 175 2.40 28.76 -18.90
N ILE A 176 1.83 29.96 -18.84
CA ILE A 176 0.60 30.22 -18.06
C ILE A 176 -0.57 29.39 -18.60
N LYS A 177 -0.79 29.38 -19.92
CA LYS A 177 -1.84 28.55 -20.54
C LYS A 177 -1.63 27.06 -20.26
N TYR A 178 -0.38 26.58 -20.35
CA TYR A 178 0.00 25.20 -20.06
C TYR A 178 -0.34 24.81 -18.62
N CYS A 179 0.11 25.59 -17.63
CA CYS A 179 -0.12 25.30 -16.22
C CYS A 179 -1.63 25.35 -15.87
N ILE A 180 -2.37 26.32 -16.43
CA ILE A 180 -3.83 26.39 -16.27
C ILE A 180 -4.52 25.16 -16.87
N LYS A 181 -4.06 24.67 -18.03
CA LYS A 181 -4.58 23.43 -18.62
C LYS A 181 -4.38 22.26 -17.66
N ASP A 182 -3.20 22.12 -17.06
CA ASP A 182 -2.92 21.03 -16.12
C ASP A 182 -3.82 21.08 -14.87
N ALA A 183 -4.04 22.27 -14.32
CA ALA A 183 -5.01 22.46 -13.24
C ALA A 183 -6.45 22.12 -13.67
N LYS A 184 -6.86 22.48 -14.89
CA LYS A 184 -8.17 22.13 -15.47
C LYS A 184 -8.33 20.63 -15.69
N LEU A 185 -7.34 19.96 -16.26
CA LEU A 185 -7.32 18.50 -16.44
C LEU A 185 -7.46 17.79 -15.09
N THR A 186 -6.74 18.26 -14.07
CA THR A 186 -6.83 17.75 -12.71
C THR A 186 -8.23 17.92 -12.12
N ALA A 187 -8.87 19.08 -12.31
CA ALA A 187 -10.26 19.31 -11.87
C ALA A 187 -11.27 18.43 -12.61
N ASN A 188 -11.10 18.25 -13.92
CA ASN A 188 -11.96 17.41 -14.75
C ASN A 188 -11.88 15.94 -14.35
N LEU A 189 -10.67 15.42 -14.09
CA LEU A 189 -10.48 14.10 -13.52
C LEU A 189 -11.18 13.97 -12.15
N GLY A 190 -11.01 14.96 -11.26
CA GLY A 190 -11.69 14.96 -9.96
C GLY A 190 -13.23 14.96 -10.07
N ASN A 191 -13.78 15.74 -11.00
CA ASN A 191 -15.22 15.79 -11.26
C ASN A 191 -15.75 14.48 -11.85
N LEU A 192 -15.01 13.88 -12.79
CA LEU A 192 -15.30 12.55 -13.30
C LEU A 192 -15.31 11.53 -12.16
N LEU A 193 -14.29 11.54 -11.29
CA LEU A 193 -14.23 10.64 -10.14
C LEU A 193 -15.43 10.79 -9.21
N ILE A 194 -15.91 12.02 -8.94
CA ILE A 194 -17.15 12.24 -8.17
C ILE A 194 -18.34 11.56 -8.84
N LYS A 195 -18.49 11.74 -10.16
CA LYS A 195 -19.57 11.16 -10.95
C LYS A 195 -19.50 9.63 -10.88
N GLU A 196 -18.34 9.05 -11.18
CA GLU A 196 -18.20 7.61 -11.26
C GLU A 196 -18.34 6.92 -9.90
N VAL A 197 -17.88 7.53 -8.80
CA VAL A 197 -18.12 7.02 -7.44
C VAL A 197 -19.61 6.97 -7.11
N LYS A 198 -20.39 7.97 -7.54
CA LYS A 198 -21.84 7.97 -7.36
C LYS A 198 -22.55 6.94 -8.25
N ASN A 199 -22.09 6.78 -9.49
CA ASN A 199 -22.66 5.80 -10.44
C ASN A 199 -22.58 4.37 -9.90
N VAL A 200 -21.54 4.04 -9.13
CA VAL A 200 -21.39 2.73 -8.47
C VAL A 200 -21.94 2.71 -7.02
N ASN A 201 -22.83 3.65 -6.66
CA ASN A 201 -23.51 3.73 -5.36
C ASN A 201 -22.59 3.82 -4.13
N LEU A 202 -21.38 4.37 -4.29
CA LEU A 202 -20.45 4.62 -3.18
C LEU A 202 -20.62 6.03 -2.62
N GLN A 203 -20.33 6.20 -1.32
CA GLN A 203 -20.39 7.50 -0.65
C GLN A 203 -19.06 8.26 -0.76
N LEU A 204 -19.16 9.57 -1.04
CA LEU A 204 -17.99 10.44 -1.09
C LEU A 204 -17.39 10.67 0.31
N PRO A 205 -16.07 10.50 0.50
CA PRO A 205 -15.42 10.71 1.79
C PRO A 205 -15.18 12.18 2.09
N ARG A 206 -14.96 12.54 3.37
CA ARG A 206 -14.63 13.93 3.73
C ARG A 206 -13.36 14.44 3.08
N PHE A 207 -12.39 13.56 2.92
CA PHE A 207 -11.12 13.87 2.29
C PHE A 207 -10.85 12.77 1.28
N MET A 208 -10.62 13.14 0.03
CA MET A 208 -10.33 12.20 -1.04
C MET A 208 -8.81 11.98 -1.12
N THR A 209 -8.23 11.44 -0.05
CA THR A 209 -6.77 11.29 0.07
C THR A 209 -6.26 9.97 -0.51
N SER A 210 -7.11 8.96 -0.63
CA SER A 210 -6.71 7.61 -1.06
C SER A 210 -7.92 6.70 -1.30
N SER A 211 -7.66 5.51 -1.85
CA SER A 211 -8.57 4.36 -1.82
C SER A 211 -9.17 4.08 -0.43
N ALA A 212 -8.35 4.16 0.62
CA ALA A 212 -8.77 3.92 2.00
C ALA A 212 -9.82 4.93 2.49
N SER A 213 -9.81 6.17 1.99
CA SER A 213 -10.86 7.13 2.35
C SER A 213 -12.23 6.74 1.79
N LEU A 214 -12.29 6.28 0.53
CA LEU A 214 -13.51 5.73 -0.09
C LEU A 214 -14.03 4.54 0.71
N SER A 215 -13.14 3.58 0.98
CA SER A 215 -13.47 2.36 1.72
C SER A 215 -14.01 2.67 3.13
N LYS A 216 -13.29 3.50 3.90
CA LYS A 216 -13.74 3.94 5.23
C LYS A 216 -15.11 4.62 5.16
N GLN A 217 -15.35 5.51 4.20
CA GLN A 217 -16.64 6.17 4.09
C GLN A 217 -17.77 5.15 3.81
N TYR A 218 -17.59 4.27 2.82
CA TYR A 218 -18.60 3.29 2.45
C TYR A 218 -18.94 2.32 3.60
N PHE A 219 -17.93 1.68 4.21
CA PHE A 219 -18.19 0.70 5.26
C PHE A 219 -18.69 1.35 6.55
N ARG A 220 -18.22 2.54 6.92
CA ARG A 220 -18.75 3.24 8.11
C ARG A 220 -20.19 3.71 7.91
N TYR A 221 -20.60 4.00 6.67
CA TYR A 221 -21.97 4.37 6.35
C TYR A 221 -22.93 3.18 6.35
N ASN A 222 -22.46 2.03 5.85
CA ASN A 222 -23.32 0.88 5.59
C ASN A 222 -23.24 -0.23 6.64
N CYS A 223 -22.16 -0.33 7.42
CA CYS A 223 -21.94 -1.42 8.36
C CYS A 223 -22.01 -0.93 9.82
N TYR A 224 -22.62 -1.74 10.68
CA TYR A 224 -22.49 -1.57 12.13
C TYR A 224 -21.18 -2.21 12.62
N ILE A 225 -20.13 -1.38 12.72
CA ILE A 225 -18.77 -1.81 13.05
C ILE A 225 -18.55 -1.67 14.58
N PRO A 226 -18.26 -2.76 15.31
CA PRO A 226 -18.04 -2.72 16.76
C PRO A 226 -16.73 -2.03 17.15
N SER A 227 -16.73 -1.43 18.35
CA SER A 227 -15.53 -0.90 19.02
C SER A 227 -14.71 -2.03 19.65
N LEU A 228 -13.51 -1.68 20.14
CA LEU A 228 -12.60 -2.65 20.79
C LEU A 228 -12.77 -2.70 22.32
N GLU A 229 -13.66 -1.90 22.90
CA GLU A 229 -13.77 -1.69 24.36
C GLU A 229 -13.94 -2.98 25.17
N LYS A 230 -14.64 -3.98 24.61
CA LYS A 230 -14.91 -5.26 25.29
C LYS A 230 -13.83 -6.33 25.07
N ILE A 231 -12.78 -6.01 24.31
CA ILE A 231 -11.72 -6.97 24.00
C ILE A 231 -10.55 -6.73 24.96
N PRO A 232 -10.10 -7.75 25.71
CA PRO A 232 -8.98 -7.56 26.63
C PRO A 232 -7.72 -7.07 25.90
N LEU A 233 -7.04 -6.05 26.44
CA LEU A 233 -5.83 -5.45 25.86
C LEU A 233 -4.76 -6.50 25.52
N ARG A 234 -4.61 -7.52 26.37
CA ARG A 234 -3.69 -8.64 26.15
C ARG A 234 -3.97 -9.39 24.85
N ILE A 235 -5.24 -9.56 24.47
CA ILE A 235 -5.61 -10.25 23.22
C ILE A 235 -5.30 -9.36 22.02
N LEU A 236 -5.57 -8.06 22.11
CA LEU A 236 -5.21 -7.10 21.07
C LEU A 236 -3.69 -7.09 20.87
N ASP A 237 -2.91 -7.11 21.96
CA ASP A 237 -1.46 -7.19 21.90
C ASP A 237 -1.00 -8.49 21.23
N ILE A 238 -1.48 -9.65 21.69
CA ILE A 238 -1.16 -10.96 21.08
C ILE A 238 -1.42 -10.94 19.59
N ALA A 239 -2.62 -10.50 19.18
CA ALA A 239 -2.98 -10.37 17.76
C ALA A 239 -1.95 -9.50 17.02
N PHE A 240 -1.61 -8.34 17.58
CA PHE A 240 -0.65 -7.43 16.99
C PHE A 240 0.77 -8.01 16.85
N GLN A 241 1.27 -8.80 17.82
CA GLN A 241 2.56 -9.52 17.68
C GLN A 241 2.53 -10.69 16.71
N THR A 242 1.35 -11.23 16.44
CA THR A 242 1.14 -12.27 15.42
C THR A 242 0.77 -11.73 14.05
N TYR A 243 0.70 -10.41 13.87
CA TYR A 243 0.41 -9.79 12.58
C TYR A 243 1.61 -9.86 11.63
N TYR A 244 1.41 -10.52 10.49
CA TYR A 244 2.32 -10.52 9.35
C TYR A 244 1.54 -10.19 8.08
N GLY A 245 2.18 -9.54 7.10
CA GLY A 245 1.56 -9.32 5.80
C GLY A 245 1.38 -10.61 4.98
N GLY A 246 1.10 -10.46 3.68
CA GLY A 246 1.06 -11.58 2.75
C GLY A 246 2.41 -12.32 2.62
N ARG A 247 2.36 -13.56 2.12
CA ARG A 247 3.57 -14.35 1.85
C ARG A 247 4.24 -13.88 0.57
N PHE A 248 5.43 -13.30 0.70
CA PHE A 248 6.28 -12.92 -0.44
C PHE A 248 7.57 -13.71 -0.38
N GLU A 249 7.68 -14.76 -1.18
CA GLU A 249 8.80 -15.69 -1.12
C GLU A 249 8.97 -16.40 -2.45
N VAL A 250 10.20 -16.41 -2.97
CA VAL A 250 10.57 -17.21 -4.14
C VAL A 250 11.36 -18.42 -3.65
N LEU A 251 11.02 -19.61 -4.13
CA LEU A 251 11.60 -20.90 -3.76
C LEU A 251 12.59 -21.41 -4.83
N LYS A 252 12.35 -21.07 -6.10
CA LYS A 252 13.26 -21.33 -7.23
C LYS A 252 13.48 -20.08 -8.06
N ARG A 253 14.69 -19.92 -8.60
CA ARG A 253 15.06 -18.80 -9.48
C ARG A 253 15.65 -19.30 -10.78
N GLY A 254 15.69 -18.45 -11.80
CA GLY A 254 16.22 -18.76 -13.12
C GLY A 254 15.14 -18.75 -14.20
N TYR A 255 15.45 -19.37 -15.32
CA TYR A 255 14.54 -19.53 -16.46
C TYR A 255 13.70 -20.80 -16.33
N PHE A 256 12.44 -20.69 -16.75
CA PHE A 256 11.45 -21.76 -16.71
C PHE A 256 10.71 -21.80 -18.04
N ASP A 257 10.73 -22.95 -18.73
CA ASP A 257 10.00 -23.14 -19.99
C ASP A 257 8.49 -23.05 -19.79
N LYS A 258 8.02 -23.43 -18.60
CA LYS A 258 6.60 -23.47 -18.28
C LYS A 258 6.35 -23.10 -16.82
N LEU A 259 5.52 -22.08 -16.62
CA LEU A 259 5.02 -21.62 -15.33
C LEU A 259 3.51 -21.45 -15.39
N PHE A 260 2.86 -21.82 -14.29
CA PHE A 260 1.44 -21.59 -14.03
C PHE A 260 1.32 -20.58 -12.90
N TYR A 261 0.63 -19.46 -13.15
CA TYR A 261 0.41 -18.38 -12.19
C TYR A 261 -1.06 -18.38 -11.76
N TYR A 262 -1.31 -18.80 -10.52
CA TYR A 262 -2.64 -18.84 -9.92
C TYR A 262 -2.81 -17.70 -8.92
N ASP A 263 -3.99 -17.10 -8.85
CA ASP A 263 -4.34 -16.00 -7.94
C ASP A 263 -5.70 -16.28 -7.28
N ILE A 264 -5.86 -15.92 -6.00
CA ILE A 264 -7.14 -16.07 -5.30
C ILE A 264 -8.04 -14.87 -5.63
N ASN A 265 -9.28 -15.16 -6.04
CA ASN A 265 -10.28 -14.15 -6.35
C ASN A 265 -10.66 -13.31 -5.12
N SER A 266 -10.05 -12.12 -4.98
CA SER A 266 -10.27 -11.18 -3.88
C SER A 266 -9.99 -11.81 -2.50
N ALA A 267 -8.79 -12.34 -2.29
CA ALA A 267 -8.41 -13.07 -1.07
C ALA A 267 -8.77 -12.37 0.25
N TYR A 268 -8.32 -11.11 0.43
CA TYR A 268 -8.62 -10.38 1.66
C TYR A 268 -10.12 -10.06 1.81
N PRO A 269 -10.83 -9.53 0.80
CA PRO A 269 -12.28 -9.38 0.88
C PRO A 269 -13.01 -10.66 1.28
N GLU A 270 -12.66 -11.81 0.71
CA GLU A 270 -13.26 -13.10 1.10
C GLU A 270 -13.18 -13.29 2.61
N THR A 271 -11.98 -13.20 3.18
CA THR A 271 -11.81 -13.44 4.62
C THR A 271 -12.50 -12.35 5.44
N ILE A 272 -12.47 -11.09 4.99
CA ILE A 272 -13.16 -9.98 5.66
C ILE A 272 -14.68 -10.25 5.77
N SER A 273 -15.26 -10.90 4.76
CA SER A 273 -16.69 -11.24 4.76
C SER A 273 -17.08 -12.26 5.84
N GLU A 274 -16.10 -12.96 6.40
CA GLU A 274 -16.26 -14.01 7.42
C GLU A 274 -15.74 -13.58 8.80
N LEU A 275 -15.28 -12.33 8.96
CA LEU A 275 -14.82 -11.85 10.26
C LEU A 275 -16.02 -11.64 11.21
N PRO A 276 -16.02 -12.27 12.40
CA PRO A 276 -17.05 -12.04 13.40
C PRO A 276 -16.95 -10.63 13.98
N SER A 277 -18.04 -10.14 14.55
CA SER A 277 -18.06 -8.81 15.17
C SER A 277 -17.15 -8.74 16.41
N LEU A 278 -16.90 -9.85 17.09
CA LEU A 278 -16.18 -9.93 18.37
C LEU A 278 -16.91 -9.23 19.54
N LYS A 279 -18.16 -8.77 19.33
CA LYS A 279 -18.92 -7.97 20.30
C LYS A 279 -19.71 -8.83 21.29
N TYR A 280 -20.20 -9.97 20.84
CA TYR A 280 -21.19 -10.78 21.56
C TYR A 280 -20.67 -12.16 21.92
N GLY A 281 -19.42 -12.25 22.36
CA GLY A 281 -18.78 -13.50 22.77
C GLY A 281 -17.81 -13.26 23.91
N HIS A 282 -17.03 -14.27 24.23
CA HIS A 282 -16.01 -14.21 25.29
C HIS A 282 -14.72 -14.90 24.85
N TRP A 283 -13.62 -14.56 25.52
CA TRP A 283 -12.32 -15.20 25.28
C TRP A 283 -12.11 -16.33 26.30
N LYS A 284 -12.02 -17.56 25.81
CA LYS A 284 -11.78 -18.76 26.60
C LYS A 284 -10.28 -19.07 26.61
N TYR A 285 -9.74 -19.37 27.80
CA TYR A 285 -8.40 -19.91 27.93
C TYR A 285 -8.34 -21.36 27.41
N SER A 286 -7.26 -21.71 26.73
CA SER A 286 -7.02 -23.06 26.22
C SER A 286 -5.56 -23.46 26.43
N ASN A 287 -5.31 -24.74 26.64
CA ASN A 287 -3.98 -25.37 26.67
C ASN A 287 -3.77 -26.32 25.49
N GLU A 288 -4.74 -26.40 24.57
CA GLU A 288 -4.73 -27.25 23.39
C GLU A 288 -5.13 -26.41 22.17
N ILE A 289 -4.87 -26.92 20.97
CA ILE A 289 -5.29 -26.23 19.75
C ILE A 289 -6.66 -26.75 19.34
N ASN A 290 -7.62 -25.84 19.18
CA ASN A 290 -8.95 -26.19 18.72
C ASN A 290 -8.88 -27.03 17.42
N PRO A 291 -9.57 -28.19 17.35
CA PRO A 291 -9.61 -28.99 16.13
C PRO A 291 -10.34 -28.27 14.98
N ASN A 292 -11.25 -27.33 15.30
CA ASN A 292 -12.06 -26.62 14.33
C ASN A 292 -11.54 -25.19 14.10
N GLU A 293 -11.83 -24.64 12.92
CA GLU A 293 -11.50 -23.25 12.59
C GLU A 293 -12.13 -22.30 13.62
N CYS A 294 -11.28 -21.44 14.19
CA CYS A 294 -11.70 -20.46 15.18
C CYS A 294 -10.83 -19.20 15.11
N VAL A 295 -11.32 -18.14 15.76
CA VAL A 295 -10.50 -16.98 16.09
C VAL A 295 -9.71 -17.30 17.35
N GLY A 296 -8.53 -17.89 17.17
CA GLY A 296 -7.67 -18.35 18.26
C GLY A 296 -6.20 -17.96 18.11
N PHE A 297 -5.54 -17.77 19.25
CA PHE A 297 -4.11 -17.49 19.34
C PHE A 297 -3.47 -18.41 20.37
N TYR A 298 -2.31 -19.00 20.04
CA TYR A 298 -1.64 -20.00 20.86
C TYR A 298 -0.15 -19.66 21.02
N LYS A 299 0.34 -19.65 22.25
CA LYS A 299 1.77 -19.63 22.55
C LYS A 299 2.26 -21.07 22.49
N VAL A 300 3.19 -21.34 21.59
CA VAL A 300 3.67 -22.69 21.31
C VAL A 300 5.19 -22.77 21.33
N VAL A 301 5.69 -23.97 21.59
CA VAL A 301 7.06 -24.40 21.29
C VAL A 301 7.00 -25.29 20.05
N LEU A 302 7.78 -24.94 19.04
CA LEU A 302 7.78 -25.57 17.72
C LEU A 302 9.19 -26.09 17.38
N HIS A 303 9.24 -27.22 16.70
CA HIS A 303 10.43 -27.68 15.99
C HIS A 303 10.06 -27.96 14.53
N ILE A 304 10.52 -27.09 13.64
CA ILE A 304 10.29 -27.19 12.19
C ILE A 304 11.57 -27.72 11.56
N PRO A 305 11.62 -28.95 11.02
CA PRO A 305 12.80 -29.47 10.37
C PRO A 305 13.10 -28.69 9.08
N GLU A 306 14.37 -28.69 8.65
CA GLU A 306 14.76 -28.11 7.37
C GLU A 306 13.92 -28.71 6.23
N GLN A 307 13.19 -27.86 5.54
CA GLN A 307 12.29 -28.29 4.48
C GLN A 307 12.17 -27.27 3.35
N TYR A 308 11.48 -27.67 2.30
CA TYR A 308 11.25 -26.84 1.12
C TYR A 308 10.31 -25.66 1.42
N ILE A 309 9.19 -25.89 2.10
CA ILE A 309 8.21 -24.84 2.44
C ILE A 309 7.95 -24.85 3.94
N SER A 310 8.32 -23.78 4.64
CA SER A 310 7.89 -23.57 6.02
C SER A 310 6.64 -22.67 6.06
N PRO A 311 5.66 -22.96 6.92
CA PRO A 311 4.47 -22.12 7.12
C PRO A 311 4.70 -20.96 8.10
N LEU A 312 5.75 -21.01 8.93
CA LEU A 312 5.92 -20.06 10.03
C LEU A 312 6.48 -18.71 9.55
N ALA A 313 5.69 -17.64 9.64
CA ALA A 313 6.20 -16.30 9.37
C ALA A 313 7.06 -15.79 10.54
N ILE A 314 8.28 -15.32 10.25
CA ILE A 314 9.16 -14.64 11.21
C ILE A 314 9.70 -13.37 10.58
N LYS A 315 9.91 -12.35 11.41
CA LYS A 315 10.56 -11.10 11.03
C LYS A 315 11.87 -10.95 11.81
N PRO A 316 12.97 -11.60 11.39
CA PRO A 316 14.27 -11.43 12.03
C PRO A 316 14.68 -9.95 11.99
N LYS A 317 15.43 -9.49 13.01
CA LYS A 317 15.87 -8.09 13.14
C LYS A 317 16.42 -7.61 11.77
N LYS A 318 15.83 -6.53 11.21
CA LYS A 318 15.94 -5.98 9.82
C LYS A 318 14.76 -6.28 8.86
N TYR A 319 13.53 -6.05 9.31
CA TYR A 319 12.30 -5.76 8.54
C TYR A 319 11.79 -6.77 7.48
N ILE A 320 12.56 -7.77 7.08
CA ILE A 320 12.17 -8.73 6.05
C ILE A 320 11.45 -9.90 6.73
N VAL A 321 10.24 -10.19 6.27
CA VAL A 321 9.52 -11.41 6.66
C VAL A 321 10.10 -12.58 5.87
N VAL A 322 10.45 -13.64 6.60
CA VAL A 322 10.97 -14.92 6.10
C VAL A 322 10.14 -16.07 6.67
N PHE A 323 10.29 -17.26 6.09
CA PHE A 323 9.61 -18.48 6.50
C PHE A 323 10.64 -19.57 6.82
N PRO A 324 11.21 -19.56 8.04
CA PRO A 324 12.38 -20.37 8.37
C PRO A 324 12.00 -21.75 8.94
N SER A 325 13.00 -22.61 9.03
CA SER A 325 13.01 -23.84 9.82
C SER A 325 13.86 -23.65 11.08
N GLY A 326 13.69 -24.50 12.09
CA GLY A 326 14.42 -24.47 13.36
C GLY A 326 13.52 -24.56 14.59
N HIS A 327 14.01 -24.08 15.73
CA HIS A 327 13.30 -24.14 17.02
C HIS A 327 12.71 -22.78 17.39
N PHE A 328 11.43 -22.78 17.78
CA PHE A 328 10.70 -21.53 18.03
C PHE A 328 9.85 -21.55 19.28
N GLY A 329 9.82 -20.44 20.00
CA GLY A 329 8.88 -20.18 21.10
C GLY A 329 8.12 -18.88 20.87
N LYS A 330 6.86 -18.93 20.41
CA LYS A 330 6.11 -17.71 20.02
C LYS A 330 4.60 -17.89 20.00
N TRP A 331 3.89 -16.76 19.94
CA TRP A 331 2.48 -16.73 19.62
C TRP A 331 2.27 -17.01 18.12
N ILE A 332 1.25 -17.80 17.81
CA ILE A 332 0.76 -18.08 16.46
C ILE A 332 -0.77 -18.01 16.45
N THR A 333 -1.34 -17.81 15.28
CA THR A 333 -2.79 -17.91 15.04
C THR A 333 -3.24 -19.36 14.92
N TRP A 334 -4.55 -19.62 15.03
CA TRP A 334 -5.13 -20.93 14.70
C TRP A 334 -4.74 -21.40 13.29
N TYR A 335 -4.77 -20.51 12.30
CA TYR A 335 -4.41 -20.82 10.91
C TYR A 335 -2.96 -21.31 10.76
N GLU A 336 -2.03 -20.70 11.48
CA GLU A 336 -0.65 -21.18 11.51
C GLU A 336 -0.56 -22.51 12.25
N ALA A 337 -1.26 -22.65 13.39
CA ALA A 337 -1.28 -23.87 14.18
C ALA A 337 -1.80 -25.07 13.39
N ASP A 338 -2.83 -24.87 12.57
CA ASP A 338 -3.42 -25.91 11.72
C ASP A 338 -2.43 -26.49 10.70
N LEU A 339 -1.57 -25.65 10.12
CA LEU A 339 -0.51 -26.09 9.20
C LEU A 339 0.68 -26.74 9.90
N MET A 340 0.83 -26.51 11.20
CA MET A 340 2.04 -26.85 11.95
C MET A 340 1.81 -27.89 13.04
N ARG A 341 0.64 -28.53 13.14
CA ARG A 341 0.29 -29.48 14.22
C ARG A 341 1.41 -30.49 14.50
N ASP A 342 1.96 -31.10 13.46
CA ASP A 342 3.05 -32.09 13.54
C ASP A 342 4.40 -31.52 14.04
N TYR A 343 4.57 -30.20 13.99
CA TYR A 343 5.77 -29.48 14.43
C TYR A 343 5.64 -28.91 15.84
N ILE A 344 4.45 -29.01 16.47
CA ILE A 344 4.19 -28.44 17.79
C ILE A 344 4.65 -29.42 18.86
N VAL A 345 5.73 -29.07 19.55
CA VAL A 345 6.25 -29.84 20.67
C VAL A 345 5.39 -29.64 21.91
N ARG A 346 4.92 -28.39 22.14
CA ARG A 346 4.12 -28.04 23.31
C ARG A 346 3.27 -26.81 23.05
N VAL A 347 1.99 -26.87 23.43
CA VAL A 347 1.14 -25.69 23.60
C VAL A 347 1.31 -25.18 25.04
N VAL A 348 1.78 -23.95 25.20
CA VAL A 348 2.01 -23.35 26.53
C VAL A 348 0.70 -22.80 27.08
N ARG A 349 -0.05 -22.08 26.23
CA ARG A 349 -1.37 -21.51 26.52
C ARG A 349 -1.97 -20.92 25.24
N GLY A 350 -3.26 -20.68 25.24
CA GLY A 350 -4.01 -20.11 24.14
C GLY A 350 -5.25 -19.36 24.60
N TYR A 351 -5.77 -18.54 23.70
CA TYR A 351 -7.01 -17.80 23.87
C TYR A 351 -7.85 -17.94 22.61
N GLU A 352 -9.09 -18.37 22.79
CA GLU A 352 -10.04 -18.64 21.72
C GLU A 352 -11.29 -17.77 21.92
N TYR A 353 -11.74 -17.12 20.86
CA TYR A 353 -13.00 -16.40 20.89
C TYR A 353 -14.18 -17.35 20.69
N VAL A 354 -15.10 -17.35 21.66
CA VAL A 354 -16.32 -18.15 21.64
C VAL A 354 -17.52 -17.22 21.39
N PRO A 355 -18.16 -17.28 20.21
CA PRO A 355 -19.30 -16.43 19.88
C PRO A 355 -20.57 -16.88 20.59
N ASN A 356 -21.42 -15.94 21.01
CA ASN A 356 -22.80 -16.25 21.43
C ASN A 356 -23.75 -16.24 20.22
N LYS A 357 -25.01 -16.67 20.43
CA LYS A 357 -26.06 -16.69 19.39
C LYS A 357 -26.35 -15.34 18.70
N LYS A 358 -25.97 -14.22 19.33
CA LYS A 358 -26.16 -12.85 18.78
C LYS A 358 -25.00 -12.40 17.86
N GLU A 359 -24.00 -13.25 17.64
CA GLU A 359 -22.86 -12.92 16.80
C GLU A 359 -23.28 -12.64 15.35
N TYR A 360 -22.58 -11.71 14.70
CA TYR A 360 -22.83 -11.34 13.32
C TYR A 360 -21.52 -11.02 12.59
N TYR A 361 -21.61 -10.88 11.27
CA TYR A 361 -20.48 -10.64 10.38
C TYR A 361 -20.60 -9.23 9.78
N PRO A 362 -19.94 -8.20 10.36
CA PRO A 362 -20.24 -6.79 10.06
C PRO A 362 -20.12 -6.43 8.57
N PHE A 363 -19.22 -7.09 7.85
CA PHE A 363 -18.85 -6.74 6.49
C PHE A 363 -19.44 -7.66 5.42
N LYS A 364 -20.03 -8.81 5.81
CA LYS A 364 -20.40 -9.90 4.88
C LYS A 364 -21.25 -9.43 3.71
N LYS A 365 -22.41 -8.83 4.01
CA LYS A 365 -23.37 -8.36 2.99
C LYS A 365 -22.72 -7.38 2.02
N HIS A 366 -21.95 -6.42 2.55
CA HIS A 366 -21.37 -5.34 1.75
C HIS A 366 -20.16 -5.78 0.93
N ILE A 367 -19.33 -6.66 1.47
CA ILE A 367 -18.22 -7.25 0.69
C ILE A 367 -18.77 -8.09 -0.47
N LEU A 368 -19.74 -8.97 -0.20
CA LEU A 368 -20.32 -9.81 -1.25
C LEU A 368 -21.07 -8.98 -2.29
N GLY A 369 -21.75 -7.92 -1.88
CA GLY A 369 -22.36 -6.94 -2.78
C GLY A 369 -21.33 -6.27 -3.69
N LEU A 370 -20.29 -5.66 -3.13
CA LEU A 370 -19.21 -5.04 -3.91
C LEU A 370 -18.49 -6.03 -4.81
N TYR A 371 -18.31 -7.30 -4.38
CA TYR A 371 -17.73 -8.31 -5.24
C TYR A 371 -18.62 -8.64 -6.44
N LYS A 372 -19.94 -8.76 -6.21
CA LYS A 372 -20.93 -8.95 -7.28
C LYS A 372 -20.88 -7.78 -8.27
N ASP A 373 -20.92 -6.55 -7.78
CA ASP A 373 -20.82 -5.34 -8.61
C ASP A 373 -19.51 -5.31 -9.40
N LYS A 374 -18.38 -5.66 -8.76
CA LYS A 374 -17.08 -5.80 -9.43
C LYS A 374 -17.16 -6.79 -10.59
N GLN A 375 -17.80 -7.95 -10.42
CA GLN A 375 -17.94 -8.93 -11.50
C GLN A 375 -18.89 -8.43 -12.60
N ASN A 376 -19.99 -7.77 -12.24
CA ASN A 376 -20.93 -7.21 -13.21
C ASN A 376 -20.29 -6.13 -14.09
N TYR A 377 -19.33 -5.36 -13.57
CA TYR A 377 -18.65 -4.31 -14.33
C TYR A 377 -17.42 -4.78 -15.10
N LYS A 378 -16.98 -6.03 -14.86
CA LYS A 378 -15.85 -6.63 -15.57
C LYS A 378 -16.18 -6.67 -17.06
N ASP A 379 -15.25 -6.20 -17.88
CA ASP A 379 -15.36 -6.13 -19.35
C ASP A 379 -16.48 -5.20 -19.89
N ILE A 380 -17.28 -4.57 -19.01
CA ILE A 380 -18.30 -3.56 -19.36
C ILE A 380 -17.76 -2.14 -19.15
N ASN A 381 -17.17 -1.89 -17.98
CA ASN A 381 -16.66 -0.58 -17.62
C ASN A 381 -15.48 -0.71 -16.65
N ASP A 382 -14.27 -0.58 -17.20
CA ASP A 382 -13.02 -0.67 -16.45
C ASP A 382 -12.96 0.33 -15.28
N THR A 383 -13.49 1.55 -15.47
CA THR A 383 -13.49 2.58 -14.43
C THR A 383 -14.33 2.14 -13.23
N TRP A 384 -15.54 1.64 -13.47
CA TRP A 384 -16.43 1.14 -12.40
C TRP A 384 -15.86 -0.09 -11.72
N TYR A 385 -15.36 -1.04 -12.52
CA TYR A 385 -14.64 -2.21 -12.02
C TYR A 385 -13.52 -1.80 -11.05
N HIS A 386 -12.68 -0.84 -11.45
CA HIS A 386 -11.56 -0.38 -10.64
C HIS A 386 -11.99 0.35 -9.37
N ILE A 387 -12.97 1.25 -9.44
CA ILE A 387 -13.47 2.00 -8.27
C ILE A 387 -14.00 1.03 -7.21
N VAL A 388 -14.86 0.09 -7.60
CA VAL A 388 -15.44 -0.90 -6.68
C VAL A 388 -14.37 -1.82 -6.11
N LYS A 389 -13.47 -2.34 -6.96
CA LYS A 389 -12.33 -3.17 -6.54
C LYS A 389 -11.47 -2.47 -5.50
N ILE A 390 -11.16 -1.20 -5.71
CA ILE A 390 -10.30 -0.41 -4.82
C ILE A 390 -11.01 -0.12 -3.49
N ALA A 391 -12.29 0.26 -3.52
CA ALA A 391 -13.07 0.51 -2.31
C ALA A 391 -13.21 -0.76 -1.45
N MET A 392 -13.41 -1.92 -2.07
CA MET A 392 -13.48 -3.21 -1.41
C MET A 392 -12.12 -3.62 -0.80
N ASN A 393 -11.04 -3.60 -1.59
CA ASN A 393 -9.74 -4.11 -1.18
C ASN A 393 -9.04 -3.24 -0.11
N ALA A 394 -9.30 -1.93 -0.08
CA ALA A 394 -8.62 -1.03 0.84
C ALA A 394 -9.03 -1.19 2.31
N LEU A 395 -10.15 -1.86 2.60
CA LEU A 395 -10.66 -2.06 3.96
C LEU A 395 -9.66 -2.79 4.85
N GLY A 396 -9.02 -3.85 4.34
CA GLY A 396 -8.07 -4.65 5.12
C GLY A 396 -6.88 -3.84 5.66
N GLY A 397 -6.40 -2.86 4.88
CA GLY A 397 -5.32 -1.96 5.32
C GLY A 397 -5.75 -1.00 6.44
N CYS A 398 -7.05 -0.70 6.54
CA CYS A 398 -7.59 0.19 7.56
C CYS A 398 -7.56 -0.42 8.97
N PHE A 399 -7.55 -1.76 9.07
CA PHE A 399 -7.53 -2.47 10.36
C PHE A 399 -6.20 -2.36 11.11
N ILE A 400 -5.12 -1.97 10.43
CA ILE A 400 -3.79 -1.80 11.05
C ILE A 400 -3.24 -0.37 10.89
N GLU A 401 -4.08 0.55 10.39
CA GLU A 401 -3.75 1.95 10.16
C GLU A 401 -3.36 2.62 11.48
N ARG A 402 -2.22 3.33 11.46
CA ARG A 402 -1.67 4.07 12.59
C ARG A 402 -1.02 5.35 12.08
N HIS A 403 -0.99 6.36 12.93
CA HIS A 403 -0.45 7.68 12.65
C HIS A 403 0.46 8.09 13.81
N GLU A 404 1.75 8.19 13.54
CA GLU A 404 2.69 8.85 14.45
C GLU A 404 2.46 10.36 14.32
N LYS A 405 2.22 11.02 15.44
CA LYS A 405 2.11 12.47 15.51
C LYS A 405 3.45 13.07 15.93
N ALA A 406 3.58 14.38 15.75
CA ALA A 406 4.80 15.09 16.05
C ALA A 406 5.19 15.11 17.54
N ASP A 407 4.24 14.84 18.43
CA ASP A 407 4.47 14.63 19.87
C ASP A 407 5.15 13.27 20.18
N GLY A 408 5.46 12.47 19.15
CA GLY A 408 6.03 11.13 19.28
C GLY A 408 5.00 10.05 19.62
N LEU A 409 3.73 10.41 19.82
CA LEU A 409 2.66 9.46 20.15
C LEU A 409 2.11 8.82 18.88
N THR A 410 1.80 7.53 18.97
CA THR A 410 1.15 6.78 17.89
C THR A 410 -0.33 6.64 18.17
N TYR A 411 -1.16 7.12 17.23
CA TYR A 411 -2.61 6.99 17.28
C TYR A 411 -3.09 5.94 16.28
N SER A 412 -4.10 5.17 16.64
CA SER A 412 -4.74 4.24 15.71
C SER A 412 -5.63 4.97 14.68
N GLY A 413 -5.88 4.33 13.54
CA GLY A 413 -6.97 4.72 12.64
C GLY A 413 -8.35 4.34 13.21
N VAL A 414 -9.41 4.97 12.70
CA VAL A 414 -10.80 4.76 13.19
C VAL A 414 -11.29 3.31 13.09
N LEU A 415 -10.82 2.54 12.09
CA LEU A 415 -11.18 1.13 11.90
C LEU A 415 -10.15 0.16 12.46
N PHE A 416 -9.18 0.63 13.26
CA PHE A 416 -8.12 -0.22 13.78
C PHE A 416 -8.70 -1.41 14.56
N ASN A 417 -8.31 -2.61 14.15
CA ASN A 417 -8.65 -3.88 14.77
C ASN A 417 -7.55 -4.90 14.41
N PRO A 418 -6.54 -5.09 15.27
CA PRO A 418 -5.40 -5.95 14.97
C PRO A 418 -5.80 -7.44 14.89
N ILE A 419 -6.89 -7.85 15.54
CA ILE A 419 -7.41 -9.23 15.45
C ILE A 419 -7.89 -9.50 14.03
N TRP A 420 -8.75 -8.63 13.49
CA TRP A 420 -9.23 -8.74 12.11
C TRP A 420 -8.09 -8.68 11.08
N ALA A 421 -7.14 -7.76 11.24
CA ALA A 421 -5.99 -7.66 10.34
C ALA A 421 -5.15 -8.96 10.34
N THR A 422 -4.99 -9.56 11.52
CA THR A 422 -4.18 -10.77 11.71
C THR A 422 -4.87 -12.00 11.14
N ILE A 423 -6.15 -12.21 11.45
CA ILE A 423 -6.95 -13.32 10.88
C ILE A 423 -6.98 -13.22 9.36
N MET A 424 -7.28 -12.03 8.81
CA MET A 424 -7.34 -11.79 7.38
C MET A 424 -6.06 -12.25 6.66
N THR A 425 -4.91 -11.81 7.15
CA THR A 425 -3.63 -12.15 6.52
C THR A 425 -3.19 -13.59 6.80
N ALA A 426 -3.46 -14.12 8.00
CA ALA A 426 -3.12 -15.49 8.37
C ALA A 426 -3.94 -16.51 7.57
N LYS A 427 -5.27 -16.31 7.42
CA LYS A 427 -6.14 -17.18 6.62
C LYS A 427 -5.72 -17.20 5.14
N THR A 428 -5.36 -16.04 4.58
CA THR A 428 -4.81 -16.00 3.21
C THR A 428 -3.52 -16.81 3.09
N ARG A 429 -2.56 -16.66 4.02
CA ARG A 429 -1.32 -17.47 4.02
C ARG A 429 -1.60 -18.96 4.20
N TRP A 430 -2.57 -19.30 5.05
CA TRP A 430 -3.01 -20.67 5.29
C TRP A 430 -3.56 -21.31 4.02
N LYS A 431 -4.46 -20.60 3.33
CA LYS A 431 -5.07 -21.06 2.08
C LYS A 431 -4.06 -21.36 0.98
N LEU A 432 -2.99 -20.57 0.86
CA LEU A 432 -1.90 -20.83 -0.09
C LEU A 432 -1.27 -22.22 0.07
N LEU A 433 -1.24 -22.76 1.30
CA LEU A 433 -0.64 -24.06 1.59
C LEU A 433 -1.67 -25.16 1.74
N ARG A 434 -2.84 -24.83 2.30
CA ARG A 434 -3.91 -25.79 2.54
C ARG A 434 -4.54 -26.29 1.25
N ASP A 435 -4.71 -25.41 0.26
CA ASP A 435 -5.37 -25.77 -1.00
C ASP A 435 -4.44 -26.55 -1.96
N VAL A 436 -3.13 -26.59 -1.69
CA VAL A 436 -2.16 -27.30 -2.51
C VAL A 436 -1.79 -28.63 -1.87
N ASP A 437 -1.90 -29.72 -2.64
CA ASP A 437 -1.42 -31.04 -2.22
C ASP A 437 0.06 -30.99 -1.81
N LYS A 438 0.39 -31.50 -0.62
CA LYS A 438 1.77 -31.56 -0.10
C LYS A 438 2.74 -32.22 -1.08
N ARG A 439 2.29 -33.18 -1.90
CA ARG A 439 3.10 -33.87 -2.93
C ARG A 439 3.53 -32.95 -4.06
N ASP A 440 2.74 -31.91 -4.33
CA ASP A 440 3.01 -30.91 -5.36
C ASP A 440 3.85 -29.73 -4.85
N TRP A 441 4.12 -29.64 -3.54
CA TRP A 441 4.92 -28.55 -2.97
C TRP A 441 6.28 -28.38 -3.64
N LYS A 442 6.92 -29.47 -4.09
CA LYS A 442 8.22 -29.45 -4.81
C LYS A 442 8.18 -28.73 -6.16
N TYR A 443 7.00 -28.54 -6.75
CA TYR A 443 6.82 -27.83 -8.03
C TYR A 443 6.56 -26.33 -7.84
N ILE A 444 6.30 -25.89 -6.62
CA ILE A 444 6.03 -24.48 -6.32
C ILE A 444 7.32 -23.68 -6.49
N VAL A 445 7.24 -22.61 -7.27
CA VAL A 445 8.35 -21.69 -7.60
C VAL A 445 8.34 -20.48 -6.69
N GLY A 446 7.17 -20.01 -6.28
CA GLY A 446 7.06 -18.86 -5.38
C GLY A 446 5.64 -18.47 -5.03
N PHE A 447 5.54 -17.57 -4.06
CA PHE A 447 4.32 -17.00 -3.52
C PHE A 447 4.39 -15.47 -3.56
N HIS A 448 3.30 -14.84 -4.00
CA HIS A 448 3.16 -13.38 -3.98
C HIS A 448 1.81 -12.93 -3.40
N THR A 449 1.75 -12.80 -2.08
CA THR A 449 0.57 -12.46 -1.26
C THR A 449 -0.49 -13.55 -1.24
N ASP A 450 -1.23 -13.67 -2.33
CA ASP A 450 -2.43 -14.48 -2.55
C ASP A 450 -2.34 -15.29 -3.86
N SER A 451 -1.13 -15.38 -4.41
CA SER A 451 -0.83 -16.12 -5.62
C SER A 451 0.26 -17.18 -5.45
N ILE A 452 0.20 -18.18 -6.33
CA ILE A 452 1.13 -19.30 -6.40
C ILE A 452 1.68 -19.39 -7.82
N LEU A 453 3.01 -19.47 -7.93
CA LEU A 453 3.69 -19.87 -9.16
C LEU A 453 4.11 -21.33 -9.03
N SER A 454 3.88 -22.12 -10.08
CA SER A 454 4.24 -23.53 -10.13
C SER A 454 4.81 -23.93 -11.50
N GLU A 455 5.74 -24.88 -11.53
CA GLU A 455 6.21 -25.53 -12.78
C GLU A 455 5.18 -26.54 -13.34
N LYS A 456 4.23 -26.96 -12.50
CA LYS A 456 3.20 -27.95 -12.83
C LYS A 456 1.81 -27.36 -12.59
N ALA A 457 0.85 -27.70 -13.45
CA ALA A 457 -0.55 -27.38 -13.20
C ALA A 457 -1.00 -27.97 -11.85
N LEU A 458 -1.63 -27.14 -11.02
CA LEU A 458 -2.11 -27.53 -9.69
C LEU A 458 -3.60 -27.86 -9.76
N ASN A 459 -4.02 -28.87 -9.00
CA ASN A 459 -5.44 -29.22 -8.86
C ASN A 459 -6.14 -28.27 -7.88
N LEU A 460 -6.38 -27.04 -8.32
CA LEU A 460 -7.03 -25.99 -7.54
C LEU A 460 -8.46 -25.77 -8.03
N LYS A 461 -9.37 -25.49 -7.10
CA LYS A 461 -10.76 -25.14 -7.41
C LYS A 461 -10.82 -23.77 -8.11
N CYS A 462 -10.84 -23.80 -9.44
CA CYS A 462 -10.83 -22.59 -10.26
C CYS A 462 -12.23 -22.21 -10.76
N ASN A 463 -12.71 -21.01 -10.43
CA ASN A 463 -13.92 -20.36 -10.98
C ASN A 463 -14.08 -18.93 -10.41
N ASP A 464 -15.03 -18.15 -10.92
CA ASP A 464 -15.24 -16.74 -10.55
C ASP A 464 -15.88 -16.49 -9.18
N LYS A 465 -16.15 -17.53 -8.36
CA LYS A 465 -16.63 -17.30 -6.99
C LYS A 465 -15.50 -16.67 -6.15
N ILE A 466 -15.90 -15.76 -5.25
CA ILE A 466 -14.99 -15.12 -4.29
C ILE A 466 -14.25 -16.19 -3.47
N GLY A 467 -12.95 -16.01 -3.26
CA GLY A 467 -12.10 -16.98 -2.54
C GLY A 467 -11.68 -18.21 -3.33
N ASN A 468 -12.23 -18.47 -4.52
CA ASN A 468 -11.71 -19.53 -5.39
C ASN A 468 -10.48 -19.05 -6.16
N TRP A 469 -9.78 -20.00 -6.77
CA TRP A 469 -8.59 -19.74 -7.55
C TRP A 469 -8.94 -19.31 -8.98
N LYS A 470 -7.99 -18.65 -9.62
CA LYS A 470 -8.00 -18.38 -11.06
C LYS A 470 -6.59 -18.62 -11.61
N LEU A 471 -6.49 -19.33 -12.73
CA LEU A 471 -5.27 -19.36 -13.53
C LEU A 471 -5.18 -18.03 -14.27
N GLU A 472 -4.30 -17.14 -13.81
CA GLU A 472 -4.10 -15.81 -14.40
C GLU A 472 -3.23 -15.87 -15.65
N LYS A 473 -2.20 -16.74 -15.64
CA LYS A 473 -1.29 -16.88 -16.77
C LYS A 473 -0.60 -18.23 -16.79
N GLU A 474 -0.33 -18.71 -17.99
CA GLU A 474 0.58 -19.81 -18.28
C GLU A 474 1.60 -19.34 -19.32
N GLY A 475 2.85 -19.79 -19.20
CA GLY A 475 3.89 -19.53 -20.20
C GLY A 475 5.30 -19.68 -19.65
N SER A 476 6.30 -19.50 -20.50
CA SER A 476 7.69 -19.42 -20.09
C SER A 476 7.98 -18.10 -19.34
N GLY A 477 9.05 -18.10 -18.56
CA GLY A 477 9.39 -16.93 -17.77
C GLY A 477 10.73 -17.01 -17.04
N VAL A 478 11.11 -15.89 -16.46
CA VAL A 478 12.31 -15.77 -15.63
C VAL A 478 11.95 -15.22 -14.25
N ILE A 479 12.42 -15.88 -13.20
CA ILE A 479 12.26 -15.46 -11.81
C ILE A 479 13.62 -15.06 -11.25
N LEU A 480 13.82 -13.76 -11.02
CA LEU A 480 15.10 -13.21 -10.52
C LEU A 480 15.13 -13.11 -9.00
N MET A 481 14.02 -12.65 -8.40
CA MET A 481 13.87 -12.51 -6.95
C MET A 481 12.42 -12.16 -6.61
N THR A 482 12.12 -12.11 -5.31
CA THR A 482 10.82 -11.70 -4.81
C THR A 482 10.39 -10.33 -5.37
N GLY A 483 9.36 -10.34 -6.23
CA GLY A 483 8.77 -9.13 -6.85
C GLY A 483 9.47 -8.64 -8.12
N VAL A 484 10.46 -9.39 -8.64
CA VAL A 484 11.15 -9.10 -9.91
C VAL A 484 11.17 -10.38 -10.75
N TYR A 485 10.26 -10.45 -11.72
CA TYR A 485 10.08 -11.62 -12.58
C TYR A 485 9.26 -11.29 -13.83
N GLN A 486 9.27 -12.19 -14.81
CA GLN A 486 8.45 -12.14 -16.02
C GLN A 486 7.85 -13.51 -16.32
N ILE A 487 6.58 -13.56 -16.70
CA ILE A 487 5.85 -14.77 -17.16
C ILE A 487 5.01 -14.37 -18.36
N GLY A 488 5.43 -14.74 -19.57
CA GLY A 488 4.92 -14.14 -20.80
C GLY A 488 4.89 -12.59 -20.69
N GLU A 489 3.71 -12.00 -20.87
CA GLU A 489 3.49 -10.54 -20.78
C GLU A 489 3.41 -10.00 -19.33
N ILE A 490 3.29 -10.86 -18.32
CA ILE A 490 3.24 -10.40 -16.93
C ILE A 490 4.65 -10.06 -16.45
N VAL A 491 4.93 -8.78 -16.28
CA VAL A 491 6.21 -8.29 -15.77
C VAL A 491 6.04 -7.64 -14.39
N LYS A 492 6.78 -8.12 -13.40
CA LYS A 492 6.91 -7.46 -12.08
C LYS A 492 8.29 -6.84 -11.93
N ARG A 493 8.30 -5.62 -11.40
CA ARG A 493 9.47 -4.74 -11.34
C ARG A 493 9.64 -4.04 -9.99
N ARG A 494 9.35 -4.74 -8.89
CA ARG A 494 9.31 -4.14 -7.54
C ARG A 494 10.65 -3.45 -7.24
N GLY A 495 10.60 -2.14 -7.01
CA GLY A 495 11.79 -1.32 -6.73
C GLY A 495 12.52 -0.76 -7.97
N PHE A 496 12.00 -0.96 -9.19
CA PHE A 496 12.58 -0.43 -10.43
C PHE A 496 11.55 0.39 -11.21
N LYS A 497 11.88 1.66 -11.47
CA LYS A 497 11.03 2.63 -12.18
C LYS A 497 11.49 2.78 -13.64
N ALA A 498 11.26 1.78 -14.47
CA ALA A 498 11.47 1.89 -15.93
C ALA A 498 10.16 1.56 -16.64
N GLU A 499 9.72 2.40 -17.58
CA GLU A 499 8.36 2.37 -18.15
C GLU A 499 8.01 1.06 -18.85
N LYS A 500 8.95 0.51 -19.62
CA LYS A 500 8.85 -0.79 -20.28
C LYS A 500 10.06 -1.64 -19.88
N ILE A 501 9.80 -2.81 -19.31
CA ILE A 501 10.83 -3.76 -18.92
C ILE A 501 10.49 -5.09 -19.57
N ASP A 502 11.48 -5.69 -20.21
CA ASP A 502 11.51 -7.08 -20.64
C ASP A 502 12.75 -7.69 -20.00
N TRP A 503 12.55 -8.50 -18.96
CA TRP A 503 13.64 -9.05 -18.16
C TRP A 503 14.50 -10.01 -18.98
N ILE A 504 13.91 -10.77 -19.89
CA ILE A 504 14.65 -11.70 -20.75
C ILE A 504 15.61 -10.92 -21.65
N LYS A 505 15.12 -9.92 -22.37
CA LYS A 505 15.97 -9.05 -23.21
C LYS A 505 17.03 -8.30 -22.42
N LEU A 506 16.72 -7.88 -21.19
CA LEU A 506 17.70 -7.21 -20.33
C LEU A 506 18.81 -8.17 -19.87
N LEU A 507 18.48 -9.43 -19.56
CA LEU A 507 19.46 -10.45 -19.22
C LEU A 507 20.36 -10.77 -20.43
N GLU A 508 19.78 -10.94 -21.62
CA GLU A 508 20.52 -11.19 -22.87
C GLU A 508 21.54 -10.07 -23.16
N ARG A 509 21.11 -8.80 -23.03
CA ARG A 509 21.98 -7.62 -23.21
C ARG A 509 23.10 -7.52 -22.18
N ASN A 510 22.94 -8.15 -21.02
CA ASN A 510 23.90 -8.12 -19.91
C ASN A 510 24.49 -9.52 -19.63
N LYS A 511 24.51 -10.41 -20.62
CA LYS A 511 24.89 -11.83 -20.49
C LYS A 511 26.15 -12.12 -19.65
N ASN A 512 27.17 -11.26 -19.74
CA ASN A 512 28.45 -11.42 -19.05
C ASN A 512 28.54 -10.72 -17.68
N ARG A 513 27.43 -10.18 -17.16
CA ARG A 513 27.39 -9.43 -15.90
C ARG A 513 26.55 -10.17 -14.87
N ASP A 514 26.88 -10.00 -13.60
CA ASP A 514 26.08 -10.41 -12.44
C ASP A 514 25.07 -9.33 -11.99
N TYR A 515 24.96 -8.24 -12.75
CA TYR A 515 23.98 -7.18 -12.50
C TYR A 515 23.43 -6.56 -13.78
N ILE A 516 22.24 -5.98 -13.68
CA ILE A 516 21.60 -5.18 -14.74
C ILE A 516 21.61 -3.70 -14.32
N PRO A 517 22.26 -2.79 -15.09
CA PRO A 517 22.19 -1.36 -14.84
C PRO A 517 20.84 -0.78 -15.28
N MET A 518 20.22 -0.02 -14.41
CA MET A 518 18.88 0.53 -14.58
C MET A 518 18.92 2.06 -14.36
N PRO A 519 18.93 2.87 -15.43
CA PRO A 519 18.88 4.31 -15.29
C PRO A 519 17.50 4.72 -14.74
N GLN A 520 17.48 5.62 -13.76
CA GLN A 520 16.26 6.15 -13.18
C GLN A 520 16.29 7.67 -13.16
N LEU A 521 15.17 8.27 -13.52
CA LEU A 521 14.91 9.68 -13.26
C LEU A 521 14.37 9.83 -11.84
N HIS A 522 15.02 10.65 -11.03
CA HIS A 522 14.63 10.97 -9.67
C HIS A 522 14.29 12.43 -9.53
N VAL A 523 13.32 12.72 -8.68
CA VAL A 523 13.06 14.08 -8.23
C VAL A 523 13.46 14.15 -6.77
N ASN A 524 14.35 15.08 -6.46
CA ASN A 524 14.78 15.34 -5.10
C ASN A 524 13.62 15.89 -4.26
N LYS A 525 13.14 15.08 -3.32
CA LYS A 525 12.00 15.44 -2.45
C LYS A 525 12.47 16.21 -1.22
N ILE A 526 11.60 17.06 -0.67
CA ILE A 526 11.92 17.94 0.46
C ILE A 526 12.46 17.19 1.69
N ALA A 527 11.81 16.09 2.10
CA ALA A 527 12.29 15.31 3.25
C ALA A 527 13.61 14.57 2.97
N GLU A 528 13.89 14.20 1.71
CA GLU A 528 15.16 13.57 1.36
C GLU A 528 16.30 14.58 1.41
N ILE A 529 16.07 15.77 0.86
CA ILE A 529 17.03 16.85 0.81
C ILE A 529 17.33 17.40 2.21
N LEU A 530 16.30 17.70 3.01
CA LEU A 530 16.51 18.18 4.38
C LEU A 530 17.25 17.15 5.24
N LYS A 531 16.92 15.87 5.11
CA LYS A 531 17.61 14.80 5.83
C LYS A 531 19.08 14.66 5.44
N ARG A 532 19.43 14.87 4.17
CA ARG A 532 20.79 14.64 3.65
C ARG A 532 21.68 15.87 3.70
N PHE A 533 21.15 17.02 3.32
CA PHE A 533 21.94 18.21 3.01
C PHE A 533 21.61 19.40 3.91
N LYS A 534 20.48 19.36 4.65
CA LYS A 534 20.01 20.45 5.51
C LYS A 534 19.97 21.82 4.79
N ASN A 535 19.64 21.82 3.49
CA ASN A 535 19.41 23.01 2.67
C ASN A 535 18.26 22.73 1.69
N LEU A 536 17.91 23.67 0.80
CA LEU A 536 16.83 23.48 -0.18
C LEU A 536 17.30 23.59 -1.64
N ASP A 537 18.60 23.69 -1.88
CA ASP A 537 19.16 24.08 -3.18
C ASP A 537 18.72 23.13 -4.29
N ASP A 538 18.76 21.84 -4.00
CA ASP A 538 18.45 20.76 -4.94
C ASP A 538 17.01 20.25 -4.88
N LEU A 539 16.15 20.87 -4.08
CA LEU A 539 14.73 20.53 -4.01
C LEU A 539 14.07 20.60 -5.39
N ASN A 540 13.24 19.61 -5.72
CA ASN A 540 12.46 19.51 -6.95
C ASN A 540 13.30 19.52 -8.25
N LYS A 541 14.63 19.35 -8.15
CA LYS A 541 15.49 19.11 -9.32
C LYS A 541 15.38 17.67 -9.77
N PHE A 542 15.33 17.48 -11.08
CA PHE A 542 15.36 16.18 -11.74
C PHE A 542 16.79 15.74 -11.96
N ILE A 543 17.19 14.63 -11.36
CA ILE A 543 18.53 14.03 -11.51
C ILE A 543 18.42 12.63 -12.08
N ARG A 544 19.41 12.24 -12.89
CA ARG A 544 19.56 10.87 -13.37
C ARG A 544 20.51 10.14 -12.43
N PHE A 545 20.11 8.98 -11.92
CA PHE A 545 21.01 8.10 -11.18
C PHE A 545 20.86 6.66 -11.68
N TRP A 546 21.91 5.88 -11.52
CA TRP A 546 21.96 4.50 -11.95
C TRP A 546 21.68 3.59 -10.76
N LYS A 547 20.65 2.75 -10.87
CA LYS A 547 20.42 1.65 -9.94
C LYS A 547 20.97 0.36 -10.54
N LYS A 548 21.57 -0.51 -9.73
CA LYS A 548 21.97 -1.85 -10.14
C LYS A 548 20.97 -2.87 -9.61
N LEU A 549 20.48 -3.75 -10.48
CA LEU A 549 19.79 -4.98 -10.09
C LEU A 549 20.83 -6.09 -10.02
N ASP A 550 21.23 -6.46 -8.81
CA ASP A 550 22.08 -7.63 -8.56
C ASP A 550 21.22 -8.91 -8.63
N ILE A 551 21.58 -9.83 -9.54
CA ILE A 551 20.82 -11.06 -9.81
C ILE A 551 20.85 -12.05 -8.64
N ASN A 552 21.72 -11.84 -7.65
CA ASN A 552 21.88 -12.69 -6.46
C ASN A 552 21.40 -12.01 -5.16
N SER A 553 20.65 -10.91 -5.25
CA SER A 553 20.25 -10.11 -4.07
C SER A 553 19.03 -10.62 -3.28
N ASP A 554 18.41 -11.75 -3.64
CA ASP A 554 17.35 -12.37 -2.82
C ASP A 554 17.95 -13.10 -1.61
N LYS A 555 17.68 -12.59 -0.40
CA LYS A 555 18.26 -13.08 0.86
C LYS A 555 17.26 -13.79 1.77
N LYS A 556 16.09 -14.18 1.26
CA LYS A 556 15.04 -14.79 2.10
C LYS A 556 15.23 -16.28 2.36
N ARG A 557 16.15 -16.92 1.64
CA ARG A 557 16.36 -18.37 1.61
C ARG A 557 17.83 -18.72 1.42
N ASN A 558 18.18 -19.96 1.72
CA ASN A 558 19.49 -20.53 1.44
C ASN A 558 19.48 -21.09 0.02
N TRP A 559 20.06 -20.35 -0.93
CA TRP A 559 20.18 -20.78 -2.33
C TRP A 559 21.26 -21.83 -2.49
N ASN A 560 21.00 -22.86 -3.32
CA ASN A 560 21.96 -23.94 -3.55
C ASN A 560 23.28 -23.44 -4.16
N ARG A 561 23.21 -22.36 -4.94
CA ARG A 561 24.35 -21.62 -5.50
C ARG A 561 23.92 -20.21 -5.91
N ASN A 562 24.90 -19.38 -6.24
CA ASN A 562 24.68 -18.12 -6.94
C ASN A 562 24.70 -18.32 -8.46
N PHE A 563 24.04 -17.43 -9.19
CA PHE A 563 24.25 -17.31 -10.62
C PHE A 563 25.58 -16.61 -10.87
N SER A 564 26.37 -17.11 -11.83
CA SER A 564 27.65 -16.50 -12.20
C SER A 564 27.47 -15.22 -13.01
N ASN A 565 26.42 -15.15 -13.85
CA ASN A 565 26.08 -14.00 -14.67
C ASN A 565 24.64 -14.12 -15.22
N CYS A 566 24.18 -13.11 -15.97
CA CYS A 566 22.85 -13.08 -16.57
C CYS A 566 22.62 -14.23 -17.58
N ASN A 567 23.67 -14.72 -18.26
CA ASN A 567 23.54 -15.87 -19.15
C ASN A 567 23.23 -17.16 -18.37
N ASP A 568 23.85 -17.35 -17.21
CA ASP A 568 23.57 -18.49 -16.32
C ASP A 568 22.10 -18.47 -15.84
N VAL A 569 21.53 -17.29 -15.58
CA VAL A 569 20.10 -17.15 -15.26
C VAL A 569 19.20 -17.66 -16.40
N LEU A 570 19.55 -17.36 -17.64
CA LEU A 570 18.75 -17.73 -18.82
C LEU A 570 18.85 -19.23 -19.15
N ASN A 571 19.94 -19.89 -18.76
CA ASN A 571 20.21 -21.28 -19.13
C ASN A 571 20.07 -22.25 -17.96
N SER A 572 19.68 -21.78 -16.77
CA SER A 572 19.59 -22.64 -15.59
C SER A 572 18.51 -22.21 -14.62
N LYS A 573 18.23 -23.11 -13.68
CA LYS A 573 17.33 -22.89 -12.54
C LYS A 573 18.00 -23.37 -11.26
N ILE A 574 17.80 -22.61 -10.19
CA ILE A 574 18.35 -22.90 -8.86
C ILE A 574 17.23 -23.10 -7.85
N GLY A 575 17.35 -24.16 -7.06
CA GLY A 575 16.51 -24.40 -5.90
C GLY A 575 17.03 -23.70 -4.65
N SER A 576 16.26 -23.82 -3.57
CA SER A 576 16.66 -23.31 -2.26
C SER A 576 16.02 -24.08 -1.12
N LYS A 577 16.63 -23.95 0.05
CA LYS A 577 16.07 -24.39 1.32
C LYS A 577 15.67 -23.21 2.18
N THR A 578 14.81 -23.48 3.15
CA THR A 578 14.43 -22.49 4.17
C THR A 578 15.67 -22.01 4.94
N LEU A 579 15.64 -20.78 5.44
CA LEU A 579 16.67 -20.34 6.38
C LEU A 579 16.55 -21.17 7.66
N ASN A 580 17.67 -21.64 8.20
CA ASN A 580 17.71 -22.25 9.53
C ASN A 580 17.89 -21.13 10.57
N LEU A 581 16.86 -20.89 11.37
CA LEU A 581 16.85 -19.88 12.42
C LEU A 581 16.34 -20.53 13.71
N SER A 582 16.97 -20.22 14.84
CA SER A 582 16.40 -20.53 16.15
C SER A 582 15.99 -19.23 16.83
N PHE A 583 14.74 -19.15 17.27
CA PHE A 583 14.20 -17.96 17.92
C PHE A 583 13.25 -18.33 19.06
N PHE A 584 13.70 -18.07 20.29
CA PHE A 584 12.86 -18.14 21.47
C PHE A 584 12.50 -16.72 21.91
N ASP A 585 11.22 -16.37 21.87
CA ASP A 585 10.78 -15.17 22.59
C ASP A 585 10.74 -15.51 24.08
N MET A 586 11.88 -15.28 24.74
CA MET A 586 12.14 -15.49 26.18
C MET A 586 11.26 -14.62 27.08
N ARG A 587 10.61 -13.57 26.54
CA ARG A 587 9.66 -12.76 27.29
C ARG A 587 8.42 -13.62 27.57
N ASN A 588 8.31 -14.13 28.79
CA ASN A 588 7.16 -14.83 29.37
C ASN A 588 7.03 -16.34 29.10
N LEU A 589 8.15 -17.10 29.11
CA LEU A 589 8.08 -18.54 29.41
C LEU A 589 7.96 -18.82 30.93
N GLU A 590 8.21 -17.83 31.78
CA GLU A 590 8.35 -18.00 33.26
C GLU A 590 7.32 -17.26 34.13
N GLN A 591 6.20 -16.75 33.59
CA GLN A 591 5.10 -16.31 34.46
C GLN A 591 3.98 -17.35 34.43
N LYS A 592 4.05 -18.25 35.42
CA LYS A 592 2.99 -19.15 35.86
C LYS A 592 1.74 -18.35 36.24
#